data_AF-A0A0Q8D7T5-F1
#
_entry.id   AF-A0A0Q8D7T5-F1
#
_cell.length_a   1.000
_cell.length_b   1.000
_cell.length_c   1.000
_cell.angle_alpha   90.00
_cell.angle_beta   90.00
_cell.angle_gamma   90.00
#
_symmetry.space_group_name_H-M   'P 1'
#
loop_
_entity.id
_entity.type
_entity.pdbx_description
1 polymer ?
#
loop_
_entity_poly.entity_id
_entity_poly.type
_entity_poly.pdbx_seq_one_letter_code
_entity_poly.pdbx_strand_id
1 'polypeptide(L)'
;MCSAATYAYEWPLGIPTDAKAQNYILEIGGKWPGRTLITRRTAAGSTNYSKRFYDCLNHTVKFLGTGGTLSKMALSKPEADMVPVAPQSVADYVGREACKR
;
A
#
# COMPACT_ATOMS: atom_id res chain seq x y z
N MET A 1 16.49 -12.34 18.05
CA MET A 1 17.01 -11.51 16.95
C MET A 1 15.83 -11.00 16.15
N CYS A 2 15.38 -9.77 16.38
CA CYS A 2 14.30 -9.15 15.59
C CYS A 2 14.92 -8.37 14.43
N SER A 3 14.75 -8.87 13.21
CA SER A 3 15.11 -8.13 12.00
C SER A 3 14.09 -7.01 11.79
N ALA A 4 14.51 -5.77 12.05
CA ALA A 4 13.78 -4.62 11.53
C ALA A 4 14.00 -4.60 10.02
N ALA A 5 12.96 -4.86 9.23
CA ALA A 5 12.96 -4.52 7.82
C ALA A 5 13.04 -3.00 7.73
N THR A 6 14.24 -2.48 7.47
CA THR A 6 14.46 -1.08 7.12
C THR A 6 13.86 -0.85 5.74
N TYR A 7 12.78 -0.07 5.68
CA TYR A 7 12.23 0.42 4.41
C TYR A 7 13.20 1.45 3.86
N ALA A 8 14.14 0.98 3.04
CA ALA A 8 15.32 1.73 2.64
C ALA A 8 15.05 2.84 1.61
N TYR A 9 13.81 2.99 1.12
CA TYR A 9 13.46 4.04 0.17
C TYR A 9 11.99 4.47 0.30
N GLU A 10 11.76 5.77 0.47
CA GLU A 10 10.43 6.38 0.43
C GLU A 10 10.24 7.09 -0.92
N TRP A 11 9.52 6.49 -1.84
CA TRP A 11 9.20 7.12 -3.14
C TRP A 11 7.90 7.92 -3.01
N PRO A 12 7.92 9.27 -3.15
CA PRO A 12 6.70 10.07 -3.19
C PRO A 12 5.73 9.61 -4.29
N LEU A 13 4.46 9.44 -3.94
CA LEU A 13 3.38 9.10 -4.84
C LEU A 13 2.36 10.23 -4.88
N GLY A 14 2.25 10.91 -6.03
CA GLY A 14 1.23 11.93 -6.25
C GLY A 14 -0.15 11.31 -6.44
N ILE A 15 -1.09 11.63 -5.56
CA ILE A 15 -2.49 11.18 -5.65
C ILE A 15 -3.40 12.41 -5.67
N PRO A 16 -3.87 12.85 -6.86
CA PRO A 16 -4.69 14.05 -7.00
C PRO A 16 -5.97 14.04 -6.16
N THR A 17 -6.60 12.88 -6.00
CA THR A 17 -7.83 12.71 -5.21
C THR A 17 -7.60 12.71 -3.71
N ASP A 18 -6.34 12.69 -3.26
CA ASP A 18 -5.93 12.75 -1.85
C ASP A 18 -4.94 13.90 -1.61
N ALA A 19 -5.21 15.06 -2.22
CA ALA A 19 -4.31 16.22 -2.24
C ALA A 19 -3.96 16.82 -0.86
N LYS A 20 -4.71 16.45 0.19
CA LYS A 20 -4.44 16.88 1.58
C LYS A 20 -3.48 15.94 2.32
N ALA A 21 -3.04 14.87 1.68
CA ALA A 21 -2.14 13.89 2.25
C ALA A 21 -0.85 13.76 1.43
N GLN A 22 0.23 13.37 2.10
CA GLN A 22 1.43 12.93 1.40
C GLN A 22 1.45 11.40 1.42
N ASN A 23 1.58 10.82 0.23
CA ASN A 23 1.62 9.38 0.04
C ASN A 23 3.01 8.97 -0.42
N TYR A 24 3.51 7.86 0.12
CA TYR A 24 4.82 7.31 -0.19
C TYR A 24 4.73 5.80 -0.40
N ILE A 25 5.44 5.29 -1.39
CA ILE A 25 5.71 3.86 -1.56
C ILE A 25 6.98 3.53 -0.79
N LEU A 26 6.90 2.53 0.08
CA LEU A 26 8.02 2.07 0.90
C LEU A 26 8.62 0.76 0.37
N GLU A 27 7.79 -0.08 -0.23
CA GLU A 27 8.19 -1.38 -0.78
C GLU A 27 7.22 -1.79 -1.88
N ILE A 28 7.77 -2.33 -2.97
CA ILE A 28 7.02 -3.11 -3.96
C ILE A 28 7.62 -4.52 -3.98
N GLY A 29 6.79 -5.53 -3.75
CA GLY A 29 7.17 -6.93 -3.68
C GLY A 29 6.20 -7.82 -4.46
N GLY A 30 6.30 -9.13 -4.23
CA GLY A 30 5.53 -10.13 -4.97
C GLY A 30 6.00 -10.32 -6.41
N LYS A 31 5.33 -11.20 -7.16
CA LYS A 31 5.65 -11.52 -8.56
C LYS A 31 4.41 -11.32 -9.41
N TRP A 32 4.56 -10.78 -10.61
CA TRP A 32 3.43 -10.62 -11.52
C TRP A 32 2.72 -11.99 -11.73
N PRO A 33 1.38 -12.05 -11.66
CA PRO A 33 0.43 -10.93 -11.55
C PRO A 33 0.07 -10.52 -10.11
N GLY A 34 0.57 -11.22 -9.08
CA GLY A 34 0.30 -10.94 -7.67
C GLY A 34 1.36 -10.04 -7.02
N ARG A 35 1.04 -8.77 -6.82
CA ARG A 35 1.99 -7.77 -6.30
C ARG A 35 1.63 -7.35 -4.88
N THR A 36 2.63 -7.12 -4.04
CA THR A 36 2.42 -6.54 -2.71
C THR A 36 3.03 -5.16 -2.67
N LEU A 37 2.38 -4.23 -1.97
CA LEU A 37 2.90 -2.88 -1.86
C LEU A 37 2.66 -2.34 -0.45
N ILE A 38 3.68 -1.69 0.10
CA ILE A 38 3.63 -1.04 1.41
C ILE A 38 3.71 0.46 1.20
N THR A 39 2.70 1.17 1.70
CA THR A 39 2.62 2.63 1.61
C THR A 39 2.59 3.28 2.98
N ARG A 40 3.12 4.51 3.06
CA ARG A 40 2.87 5.46 4.14
C ARG A 40 2.00 6.59 3.63
N ARG A 41 0.98 6.95 4.39
CA ARG A 41 0.13 8.13 4.17
C ARG A 41 0.19 9.03 5.39
N THR A 42 0.52 10.30 5.21
CA THR A 42 0.48 11.32 6.26
C THR A 42 -0.56 12.39 5.94
N ALA A 43 -1.47 12.68 6.88
CA ALA A 43 -2.51 13.70 6.73
C ALA A 43 -2.92 14.26 8.10
N ALA A 44 -3.01 15.59 8.23
CA ALA A 44 -3.46 16.28 9.44
C ALA A 44 -2.81 15.76 10.75
N GLY A 45 -1.49 15.50 10.73
CA GLY A 45 -0.74 14.99 11.89
C GLY A 45 -0.91 13.49 12.15
N SER A 46 -1.72 12.78 11.38
CA SER A 46 -1.83 11.32 11.42
C SER A 46 -0.92 10.67 10.38
N THR A 47 -0.26 9.58 10.77
CA THR A 47 0.50 8.70 9.88
C THR A 47 -0.15 7.34 9.87
N ASN A 48 -0.41 6.79 8.68
CA ASN A 48 -0.91 5.43 8.51
C ASN A 48 -0.03 4.66 7.53
N TYR A 49 0.27 3.42 7.88
CA TYR A 49 0.95 2.46 7.04
C TYR A 49 -0.06 1.42 6.58
N SER A 50 0.07 0.98 5.33
CA SER A 50 -0.76 -0.09 4.81
C SER A 50 0.02 -0.99 3.89
N LYS A 51 -0.16 -2.30 4.06
CA LYS A 51 0.28 -3.32 3.12
C LYS A 51 -0.93 -3.81 2.34
N ARG A 52 -0.83 -3.80 1.02
CA ARG A 52 -1.89 -4.28 0.11
C ARG A 52 -1.36 -5.40 -0.77
N PHE A 53 -2.24 -6.31 -1.15
CA PHE A 53 -2.02 -7.26 -2.24
C PHE A 53 -2.89 -6.84 -3.43
N TYR A 54 -2.28 -6.79 -4.61
CA TYR A 54 -2.93 -6.51 -5.87
C TYR A 54 -2.88 -7.75 -6.76
N ASP A 55 -4.03 -8.11 -7.29
CA ASP A 55 -4.11 -8.97 -8.46
C ASP A 55 -4.17 -8.08 -9.70
N CYS A 56 -3.02 -7.96 -10.38
CA CYS A 56 -2.86 -7.10 -11.54
C CYS A 56 -3.60 -7.61 -12.79
N LEU A 57 -4.00 -8.90 -12.83
CA LEU A 57 -4.81 -9.43 -13.92
C LEU A 57 -6.28 -9.07 -13.72
N ASN A 58 -6.79 -9.29 -12.51
CA ASN A 58 -8.21 -9.10 -12.20
C ASN A 58 -8.55 -7.67 -11.75
N HIS A 59 -7.56 -6.80 -11.61
CA HIS A 59 -7.71 -5.42 -11.11
C HIS A 59 -8.46 -5.36 -9.76
N THR A 60 -8.05 -6.25 -8.85
CA THR A 60 -8.59 -6.32 -7.50
C THR A 60 -7.49 -6.09 -6.46
N VAL A 61 -7.89 -5.66 -5.27
CA VAL A 61 -7.00 -5.35 -4.15
C VAL A 61 -7.58 -5.87 -2.84
N LYS A 62 -6.72 -6.17 -1.88
CA LYS A 62 -7.08 -6.27 -0.47
C LYS A 62 -5.99 -5.72 0.43
N PHE A 63 -6.36 -5.29 1.63
CA PHE A 63 -5.39 -5.00 2.67
C PHE A 63 -4.88 -6.29 3.31
N LEU A 64 -3.56 -6.41 3.38
CA LEU A 64 -2.87 -7.42 4.19
C LEU A 64 -2.62 -6.91 5.62
N GLY A 65 -2.70 -5.60 5.84
CA GLY A 65 -2.61 -5.01 7.16
C GLY A 65 -2.55 -3.48 7.11
N THR A 66 -2.94 -2.83 8.21
CA THR A 66 -2.93 -1.37 8.38
C THR A 66 -2.50 -0.98 9.79
N GLY A 67 -1.90 0.19 9.97
CA GLY A 67 -1.66 0.71 11.31
C GLY A 67 -0.83 1.98 11.34
N GLY A 68 -0.86 2.69 12.48
CA GLY A 68 -0.09 3.92 12.66
C GLY A 68 1.44 3.73 12.74
N THR A 69 1.90 2.47 12.82
CA THR A 69 3.31 2.09 12.71
C THR A 69 3.43 0.84 11.84
N LEU A 70 4.63 0.60 11.30
CA LEU A 70 4.93 -0.62 10.53
C LEU A 70 4.69 -1.90 11.34
N SER A 71 5.00 -1.88 12.63
CA SER A 71 4.75 -3.01 13.53
C SER A 71 3.25 -3.27 13.71
N LYS A 72 2.44 -2.22 13.95
CA LYS A 72 0.98 -2.37 14.05
C LYS A 72 0.36 -2.85 12.73
N MET A 73 0.87 -2.35 11.60
CA MET A 73 0.47 -2.82 10.27
C MET A 73 0.77 -4.32 10.08
N ALA A 74 1.95 -4.79 10.49
CA ALA A 74 2.34 -6.19 10.35
C ALA A 74 1.54 -7.16 11.25
N LEU A 75 1.03 -6.67 12.39
CA LEU A 75 0.20 -7.44 13.32
C LEU A 75 -1.30 -7.34 13.01
N SER A 76 -1.70 -6.42 12.14
CA SER A 76 -3.09 -6.23 11.74
C SER A 76 -3.61 -7.44 10.97
N LYS A 77 -4.87 -7.80 11.22
CA LYS A 77 -5.54 -8.88 10.48
C LYS A 77 -5.72 -8.46 9.01
N PRO A 78 -5.38 -9.33 8.03
CA PRO A 78 -5.72 -9.14 6.63
C PRO A 78 -7.24 -9.11 6.39
N GLU A 79 -7.66 -8.40 5.35
CA GLU A 79 -9.00 -8.56 4.79
C GLU A 79 -9.15 -9.96 4.18
N ALA A 80 -10.34 -10.53 4.33
CA ALA A 80 -10.64 -11.87 3.80
C ALA A 80 -10.73 -11.83 2.27
N ASP A 81 -11.48 -10.85 1.75
CA ASP A 81 -11.90 -10.81 0.37
C ASP A 81 -11.09 -9.77 -0.44
N MET A 82 -10.93 -10.07 -1.72
CA MET A 82 -10.45 -9.10 -2.71
C MET A 82 -11.62 -8.25 -3.16
N VAL A 83 -11.40 -6.95 -3.33
CA VAL A 83 -12.39 -6.02 -3.87
C VAL A 83 -11.90 -5.39 -5.18
N PRO A 84 -12.79 -5.04 -6.11
CA PRO A 84 -12.42 -4.29 -7.31
C PRO A 84 -11.74 -2.96 -6.94
N VAL A 85 -10.68 -2.62 -7.68
CA VAL A 85 -10.02 -1.31 -7.50
C VAL A 85 -10.89 -0.23 -8.14
N ALA A 86 -11.42 0.67 -7.30
CA ALA A 86 -12.22 1.80 -7.78
C ALA A 86 -11.34 2.80 -8.55
N PRO A 87 -11.74 3.25 -9.76
CA PRO A 87 -10.99 4.23 -10.53
C PRO A 87 -10.74 5.52 -9.75
N GLN A 88 -9.55 6.11 -9.93
CA GLN A 88 -9.10 7.35 -9.28
C GLN A 88 -9.08 7.30 -7.74
N SER A 89 -9.24 6.12 -7.14
CA SER A 89 -9.04 5.93 -5.71
C SER A 89 -7.55 5.88 -5.37
N VAL A 90 -7.20 6.05 -4.09
CA VAL A 90 -5.83 5.82 -3.60
C VAL A 90 -5.31 4.44 -4.02
N ALA A 91 -6.17 3.41 -3.98
CA ALA A 91 -5.80 2.06 -4.39
C ALA A 91 -5.53 1.94 -5.90
N ASP A 92 -6.19 2.75 -6.74
CA ASP A 92 -5.92 2.80 -8.17
C ASP A 92 -4.51 3.36 -8.44
N TYR A 93 -4.18 4.52 -7.88
CA TYR A 93 -2.84 5.11 -8.06
C TYR A 93 -1.73 4.20 -7.52
N VAL A 94 -1.94 3.60 -6.36
CA VAL A 94 -0.99 2.64 -5.79
C VAL A 94 -0.90 1.36 -6.64
N GLY A 95 -2.02 0.86 -7.14
CA GLY A 95 -2.08 -0.32 -8.00
C GLY A 95 -1.36 -0.12 -9.32
N ARG A 96 -1.47 1.07 -9.93
CA ARG A 96 -0.72 1.43 -11.14
C ARG A 96 0.78 1.33 -10.95
N GLU A 97 1.30 1.73 -9.79
CA GLU A 97 2.71 1.57 -9.45
C GLU A 97 3.07 0.10 -9.15
N ALA A 98 2.22 -0.60 -8.40
CA ALA A 98 2.44 -2.01 -8.06
C ALA A 98 2.53 -2.91 -9.30
N CYS A 99 1.68 -2.63 -10.29
CA CYS A 99 1.44 -3.47 -11.47
C CYS A 99 2.23 -3.06 -12.71
N LYS A 100 3.20 -2.12 -12.59
CA LYS A 100 4.18 -1.88 -13.65
C LYS A 100 4.97 -3.17 -13.94
N ARG A 101 5.26 -3.40 -15.23
CA ARG A 101 6.06 -4.52 -15.72
C ARG A 101 7.53 -4.14 -15.78
#